data_AF-M6Y053-F1
#
_entry.id   AF-M6Y053-F1
#
_cell.length_a   1.000
_cell.length_b   1.000
_cell.length_c   1.000
_cell.angle_alpha   90.00
_cell.angle_beta   90.00
_cell.angle_gamma   90.00
#
_symmetry.space_group_name_H-M   'P 1'
#
loop_
_entity.id
_entity.type
_entity.pdbx_description
1 polymer ?
#
loop_
_entity_poly.entity_id
_entity_poly.type
_entity_poly.pdbx_seq_one_letter_code
_entity_poly.pdbx_strand_id
1 'polypeptide(L)'
;MENFKQFSIEYFVSKAHNLHTNPDDQYISVYHDILEFIHNIEEFDRKTVVTIAHIVYGWMPTILHCKFSNEDNYEYYKENIKVGNDSIEFLNLIKERINNSIVGGSKFLHFLNPKMYAIWDSNVYKTLFDKDGSKNHNINSVENYHHYNFLLRDLSQKPETNIIQSILKDKKYTKKEITNMRELETVLFYSNE
;
A
#
# COMPACT_ATOMS: atom_id res chain seq x y z
N MET A 1 4.92 -5.33 18.73
CA MET A 1 3.66 -5.19 17.97
C MET A 1 2.88 -4.05 18.60
N GLU A 2 2.46 -3.07 17.81
CA GLU A 2 1.64 -1.95 18.28
C GLU A 2 0.19 -2.41 18.53
N ASN A 3 -0.56 -1.65 19.33
CA ASN A 3 -1.97 -1.94 19.59
C ASN A 3 -2.85 -1.27 18.53
N PHE A 4 -3.41 -2.06 17.61
CA PHE A 4 -4.24 -1.56 16.52
C PHE A 4 -5.60 -1.14 17.05
N LYS A 5 -6.08 0.05 16.64
CA LYS A 5 -7.48 0.41 16.83
C LYS A 5 -8.35 -0.68 16.17
N GLN A 6 -9.46 -1.02 16.81
CA GLN A 6 -10.39 -1.98 16.22
C GLN A 6 -11.06 -1.33 15.02
N PHE A 7 -10.90 -1.93 13.83
CA PHE A 7 -11.52 -1.45 12.61
C PHE A 7 -12.76 -2.28 12.28
N SER A 8 -13.86 -1.58 12.06
CA SER A 8 -15.08 -2.14 11.47
C SER A 8 -15.38 -1.41 10.17
N ILE A 9 -16.29 -1.94 9.36
CA ILE A 9 -16.69 -1.26 8.11
C ILE A 9 -17.33 0.09 8.45
N GLU A 10 -18.11 0.16 9.53
CA GLU A 10 -18.72 1.40 10.03
C GLU A 10 -17.67 2.46 10.39
N TYR A 11 -16.52 2.05 10.95
CA TYR A 11 -15.40 2.96 11.19
C TYR A 11 -14.90 3.58 9.88
N PHE A 12 -14.67 2.77 8.85
CA PHE A 12 -14.20 3.24 7.55
C PHE A 12 -15.24 4.12 6.85
N VAL A 13 -16.52 3.76 6.90
CA VAL A 13 -17.61 4.57 6.34
C VAL A 13 -17.69 5.93 7.01
N SER A 14 -17.65 5.94 8.35
CA SER A 14 -17.64 7.19 9.13
C SER A 14 -16.44 8.07 8.77
N LYS A 15 -15.24 7.50 8.68
CA LYS A 15 -14.04 8.23 8.27
C LYS A 15 -14.14 8.74 6.83
N ALA A 16 -14.62 7.91 5.90
CA ALA A 16 -14.80 8.28 4.48
C ALA A 16 -15.71 9.50 4.32
N HIS A 17 -16.82 9.57 5.06
CA HIS A 17 -17.72 10.73 5.03
C HIS A 17 -17.07 12.03 5.53
N ASN A 18 -16.14 11.93 6.48
CA ASN A 18 -15.45 13.08 7.07
C ASN A 18 -14.24 13.56 6.25
N LEU A 19 -13.85 12.87 5.17
CA LEU A 19 -12.71 13.28 4.35
C LEU A 19 -12.95 14.63 3.64
N HIS A 20 -11.91 15.47 3.61
CA HIS A 20 -11.91 16.76 2.92
C HIS A 20 -11.29 16.64 1.52
N THR A 21 -12.09 16.90 0.50
CA THR A 21 -11.64 16.73 -0.89
C THR A 21 -10.65 17.81 -1.30
N ASN A 22 -9.48 17.41 -1.80
CA ASN A 22 -8.53 18.31 -2.47
C ASN A 22 -8.53 18.02 -3.99
N PRO A 23 -9.12 18.89 -4.83
CA PRO A 23 -9.19 18.67 -6.28
C PRO A 23 -7.83 18.61 -6.98
N ASP A 24 -6.80 19.21 -6.39
CA ASP A 24 -5.45 19.34 -6.96
C ASP A 24 -4.48 18.28 -6.42
N ASP A 25 -5.01 17.24 -5.77
CA ASP A 25 -4.18 16.16 -5.23
C ASP A 25 -3.55 15.30 -6.34
N GLN A 26 -2.27 15.56 -6.58
CA GLN A 26 -1.50 14.86 -7.59
C GLN A 26 -1.29 13.38 -7.25
N TYR A 27 -1.28 12.98 -5.97
CA TYR A 27 -1.08 11.57 -5.59
C TYR A 27 -2.16 10.68 -6.20
N ILE A 28 -3.40 11.17 -6.22
CA ILE A 28 -4.55 10.44 -6.75
C ILE A 28 -4.43 10.25 -8.26
N SER A 29 -4.02 11.29 -8.97
CA SER A 29 -3.86 11.22 -10.43
C SER A 29 -2.71 10.31 -10.84
N VAL A 30 -1.55 10.47 -10.22
CA VAL A 30 -0.33 9.73 -10.55
C VAL A 30 -0.45 8.25 -10.17
N TYR A 31 -1.21 7.92 -9.11
CA TYR A 31 -1.45 6.53 -8.70
C TYR A 31 -1.94 5.67 -9.86
N HIS A 32 -2.96 6.13 -10.57
CA HIS A 32 -3.57 5.36 -11.65
C HIS A 32 -2.64 5.18 -12.83
N ASP A 33 -1.89 6.22 -13.20
CA ASP A 33 -0.97 6.17 -14.33
C ASP A 33 0.18 5.19 -14.05
N ILE A 34 0.72 5.21 -12.82
CA ILE A 34 1.76 4.25 -12.40
C ILE A 34 1.21 2.82 -12.38
N LEU A 35 0.03 2.61 -11.79
CA LEU A 35 -0.56 1.28 -11.70
C LEU A 35 -0.84 0.69 -13.08
N GLU A 36 -1.43 1.48 -13.98
CA GLU A 36 -1.72 1.08 -15.35
C GLU A 36 -0.43 0.76 -16.11
N PHE A 37 0.59 1.61 -16.00
CA PHE A 37 1.88 1.37 -16.62
C PHE A 37 2.52 0.05 -16.14
N ILE A 38 2.56 -0.18 -14.82
CA ILE A 38 3.17 -1.38 -14.24
C ILE A 38 2.42 -2.64 -14.67
N HIS A 39 1.09 -2.62 -14.68
CA HIS A 39 0.28 -3.77 -15.06
C HIS A 39 0.35 -4.12 -16.55
N ASN A 40 0.86 -3.22 -17.39
CA ASN A 40 1.12 -3.48 -18.82
C ASN A 40 2.50 -4.10 -19.09
N ILE A 41 3.33 -4.31 -18.06
CA ILE A 41 4.65 -4.93 -18.22
C ILE A 41 4.51 -6.47 -18.16
N GLU A 42 4.94 -7.16 -19.22
CA GLU A 42 4.84 -8.62 -19.31
C GLU A 42 6.04 -9.35 -18.67
N GLU A 43 7.25 -8.79 -18.82
CA GLU A 43 8.48 -9.37 -18.28
C GLU A 43 8.57 -9.14 -16.77
N PHE A 44 9.07 -10.13 -16.03
CA PHE A 44 9.35 -9.97 -14.60
C PHE A 44 10.78 -10.42 -14.33
N ASP A 45 11.71 -9.55 -14.71
CA ASP A 45 13.15 -9.74 -14.58
C ASP A 45 13.76 -8.66 -13.69
N ARG A 46 15.08 -8.69 -13.51
CA ARG A 46 15.79 -7.68 -12.73
C ARG A 46 15.51 -6.26 -13.21
N LYS A 47 15.65 -6.03 -14.52
CA LYS A 47 15.52 -4.68 -15.09
C LYS A 47 14.14 -4.11 -14.78
N THR A 48 13.11 -4.93 -14.97
CA THR A 48 11.73 -4.57 -14.70
C THR A 48 11.51 -4.29 -13.22
N VAL A 49 11.87 -5.22 -12.35
CA VAL A 49 11.67 -5.08 -10.90
C VAL A 49 12.38 -3.84 -10.34
N VAL A 50 13.63 -3.61 -10.76
CA VAL A 50 14.38 -2.42 -10.35
C VAL A 50 13.72 -1.15 -10.86
N THR A 51 13.25 -1.13 -12.11
CA THR A 51 12.56 0.04 -12.69
C THR A 51 11.27 0.36 -11.94
N ILE A 52 10.43 -0.67 -11.69
CA ILE A 52 9.19 -0.54 -10.93
C ILE A 52 9.49 0.01 -9.53
N ALA A 53 10.49 -0.54 -8.84
CA ALA A 53 10.87 -0.07 -7.52
C ALA A 53 11.21 1.43 -7.52
N HIS A 54 11.93 1.93 -8.52
CA HIS A 54 12.27 3.35 -8.65
C HIS A 54 11.05 4.22 -8.98
N ILE A 55 10.15 3.76 -9.86
CA ILE A 55 8.90 4.47 -10.19
C ILE A 55 8.08 4.66 -8.92
N VAL A 56 7.84 3.58 -8.17
CA VAL A 56 7.07 3.60 -6.93
C VAL A 56 7.73 4.47 -5.86
N TYR A 57 9.07 4.45 -5.78
CA TYR A 57 9.80 5.31 -4.85
C TYR A 57 9.82 6.78 -5.24
N GLY A 58 9.40 7.14 -6.46
CA GLY A 58 9.31 8.54 -6.90
C GLY A 58 8.40 9.40 -6.01
N TRP A 59 7.56 8.78 -5.18
CA TRP A 59 6.69 9.42 -4.21
C TRP A 59 7.34 9.65 -2.84
N MET A 60 8.59 9.23 -2.65
CA MET A 60 9.30 9.32 -1.38
C MET A 60 10.48 10.31 -1.49
N PRO A 61 10.79 11.07 -0.42
CA PRO A 61 11.89 12.04 -0.43
C PRO A 61 13.27 11.38 -0.36
N THR A 62 13.35 10.06 -0.20
CA THR A 62 14.59 9.32 0.04
C THR A 62 15.03 8.60 -1.22
N ILE A 63 16.31 8.73 -1.58
CA ILE A 63 16.92 7.96 -2.67
C ILE A 63 16.79 6.46 -2.37
N LEU A 64 16.26 5.71 -3.33
CA LEU A 64 16.09 4.28 -3.20
C LEU A 64 17.44 3.55 -3.25
N HIS A 65 17.73 2.76 -2.21
CA HIS A 65 18.76 1.72 -2.26
C HIS A 65 18.14 0.36 -2.54
N CYS A 66 18.16 -0.03 -3.82
CA CYS A 66 17.59 -1.28 -4.30
C CYS A 66 18.65 -2.39 -4.33
N LYS A 67 18.38 -3.54 -3.71
CA LYS A 67 19.33 -4.66 -3.61
C LYS A 67 18.96 -5.88 -4.46
N PHE A 68 18.13 -5.72 -5.50
CA PHE A 68 17.86 -6.79 -6.45
C PHE A 68 19.07 -7.04 -7.36
N SER A 69 19.52 -8.30 -7.43
CA SER A 69 20.71 -8.72 -8.19
C SER A 69 20.35 -9.63 -9.37
N ASN A 70 21.29 -9.92 -10.27
CA ASN A 70 20.98 -10.78 -11.44
C ASN A 70 20.73 -12.24 -11.03
N GLU A 71 21.25 -12.63 -9.87
CA GLU A 71 21.21 -13.97 -9.31
C GLU A 71 19.93 -14.25 -8.50
N ASP A 72 19.11 -13.22 -8.27
CA ASP A 72 17.83 -13.33 -7.60
C ASP A 72 16.85 -14.24 -8.38
N ASN A 73 16.02 -14.99 -7.65
CA ASN A 73 14.98 -15.81 -8.26
C ASN A 73 13.71 -14.98 -8.54
N TYR A 74 13.65 -14.35 -9.72
CA TYR A 74 12.53 -13.49 -10.13
C TYR A 74 11.20 -14.22 -10.23
N GLU A 75 11.21 -15.49 -10.64
CA GLU A 75 9.98 -16.30 -10.68
C GLU A 75 9.43 -16.54 -9.28
N TYR A 76 10.30 -16.78 -8.29
CA TYR A 76 9.89 -16.88 -6.89
C TYR A 76 9.21 -15.59 -6.41
N TYR A 77 9.78 -14.41 -6.68
CA TYR A 77 9.12 -13.15 -6.31
C TYR A 77 7.77 -13.00 -7.02
N LYS A 78 7.71 -13.23 -8.33
CA LYS A 78 6.51 -13.10 -9.14
C LYS A 78 5.36 -13.95 -8.59
N GLU A 79 5.60 -15.23 -8.37
CA GLU A 79 4.56 -16.16 -7.92
C GLU A 79 4.12 -15.86 -6.48
N ASN A 80 5.04 -15.51 -5.57
CA ASN A 80 4.68 -15.11 -4.20
C ASN A 80 3.83 -13.83 -4.17
N ILE A 81 4.16 -12.84 -4.99
CA ILE A 81 3.39 -11.58 -5.09
C ILE A 81 2.01 -11.83 -5.69
N LYS A 82 1.94 -12.67 -6.73
CA LYS A 82 0.70 -13.03 -7.40
C LYS A 82 -0.30 -13.72 -6.47
N VAL A 83 0.16 -14.67 -5.65
CA VAL A 83 -0.70 -15.34 -4.65
C VAL A 83 -0.95 -14.49 -3.40
N GLY A 84 -0.27 -13.34 -3.28
CA GLY A 84 -0.41 -12.44 -2.14
C GLY A 84 0.25 -12.95 -0.87
N ASN A 85 1.37 -13.68 -0.97
CA ASN A 85 2.14 -14.13 0.19
C ASN A 85 2.52 -12.93 1.07
N ASP A 86 2.08 -12.95 2.33
CA ASP A 86 2.40 -11.94 3.34
C ASP A 86 3.07 -12.54 4.56
N SER A 87 3.72 -13.71 4.42
CA SER A 87 4.51 -14.30 5.50
C SER A 87 5.63 -13.36 5.95
N ILE A 88 5.97 -13.43 7.24
CA ILE A 88 7.00 -12.57 7.84
C ILE A 88 8.35 -12.74 7.11
N GLU A 89 8.67 -13.95 6.67
CA GLU A 89 9.89 -14.26 5.92
C GLU A 89 9.91 -13.54 4.56
N PHE A 90 8.81 -13.66 3.79
CA PHE A 90 8.71 -13.02 2.48
C PHE A 90 8.72 -11.50 2.59
N LEU A 91 8.02 -10.95 3.58
CA LEU A 91 8.01 -9.51 3.83
C LEU A 91 9.37 -8.97 4.29
N ASN A 92 10.12 -9.72 5.09
CA ASN A 92 11.50 -9.36 5.45
C ASN A 92 12.43 -9.39 4.24
N LEU A 93 12.29 -10.39 3.36
CA LEU A 93 13.03 -10.44 2.11
C LEU A 93 12.76 -9.20 1.24
N ILE A 94 11.50 -8.84 1.04
CA ILE A 94 11.13 -7.64 0.26
C ILE A 94 11.65 -6.36 0.92
N LYS A 95 11.51 -6.25 2.25
CA LYS A 95 12.06 -5.14 3.03
C LYS A 95 13.57 -4.99 2.80
N GLU A 96 14.34 -6.07 2.87
CA GLU A 96 15.78 -6.06 2.63
C GLU A 96 16.12 -5.55 1.22
N ARG A 97 15.37 -6.00 0.21
CA ARG A 97 15.57 -5.60 -1.19
C ARG A 97 15.20 -4.14 -1.47
N ILE A 98 14.27 -3.57 -0.70
CA ILE A 98 13.76 -2.21 -0.87
C ILE A 98 14.17 -1.33 0.33
N ASN A 99 15.37 -0.75 0.27
CA ASN A 99 15.87 0.25 1.23
C ASN A 99 15.83 -0.18 2.72
N ASN A 100 15.80 -1.49 3.00
CA ASN A 100 15.52 -2.02 4.34
C ASN A 100 14.22 -1.44 4.97
N SER A 101 13.22 -1.14 4.13
CA SER A 101 12.01 -0.40 4.51
C SER A 101 10.74 -1.15 4.12
N ILE A 102 9.94 -1.57 5.10
CA ILE A 102 8.62 -2.18 4.82
C ILE A 102 7.60 -1.13 4.34
N VAL A 103 7.80 0.15 4.67
CA VAL A 103 7.01 1.25 4.08
C VAL A 103 7.20 1.25 2.56
N GLY A 104 8.46 1.23 2.11
CA GLY A 104 8.78 1.12 0.68
C GLY A 104 8.35 -0.22 0.07
N GLY A 105 8.61 -1.32 0.77
CA GLY A 105 8.23 -2.66 0.36
C GLY A 105 6.73 -2.83 0.15
N SER A 106 5.89 -2.28 1.04
CA SER A 106 4.44 -2.34 0.93
C SER A 106 3.90 -1.64 -0.32
N LYS A 107 4.47 -0.47 -0.67
CA LYS A 107 4.10 0.27 -1.88
C LYS A 107 4.50 -0.53 -3.12
N PHE A 108 5.73 -1.05 -3.14
CA PHE A 108 6.22 -1.91 -4.23
C PHE A 108 5.30 -3.12 -4.44
N LEU A 109 4.92 -3.81 -3.37
CA LEU A 109 3.99 -4.95 -3.42
C LEU A 109 2.58 -4.53 -3.87
N HIS A 110 2.06 -3.41 -3.37
CA HIS A 110 0.74 -2.90 -3.74
C HIS A 110 0.64 -2.61 -5.24
N PHE A 111 1.63 -1.95 -5.84
CA PHE A 111 1.61 -1.66 -7.27
C PHE A 111 1.74 -2.89 -8.17
N LEU A 112 2.27 -3.99 -7.64
CA LEU A 112 2.32 -5.28 -8.35
C LEU A 112 1.06 -6.12 -8.13
N ASN A 113 0.38 -5.96 -6.99
CA ASN A 113 -0.87 -6.65 -6.69
C ASN A 113 -1.74 -5.86 -5.68
N PRO A 114 -2.51 -4.87 -6.16
CA PRO A 114 -3.26 -3.94 -5.30
C PRO A 114 -4.47 -4.59 -4.64
N LYS A 115 -4.81 -5.83 -5.01
CA LYS A 115 -5.88 -6.60 -4.37
C LYS A 115 -5.40 -7.28 -3.08
N MET A 116 -4.10 -7.59 -3.01
CA MET A 116 -3.55 -8.40 -1.95
C MET A 116 -2.76 -7.59 -0.93
N TYR A 117 -2.09 -6.51 -1.34
CA TYR A 117 -1.23 -5.74 -0.45
C TYR A 117 -1.81 -4.36 -0.22
N ALA A 118 -1.92 -3.94 1.04
CA ALA A 118 -2.25 -2.57 1.39
C ALA A 118 -0.98 -1.70 1.38
N ILE A 119 -1.12 -0.41 1.07
CA ILE A 119 -0.02 0.55 1.22
C ILE A 119 0.17 0.87 2.70
N TRP A 120 1.41 0.74 3.17
CA TRP A 120 1.84 1.21 4.46
C TRP A 120 2.55 2.55 4.32
N ASP A 121 2.11 3.54 5.10
CA ASP A 121 2.63 4.90 5.05
C ASP A 121 2.61 5.55 6.44
N SER A 122 3.40 6.62 6.63
CA SER A 122 3.38 7.43 7.85
C SER A 122 2.01 8.04 8.16
N ASN A 123 1.25 8.47 7.14
CA ASN A 123 -0.09 9.01 7.35
C ASN A 123 -1.06 7.93 7.81
N VAL A 124 -0.98 6.73 7.20
CA VAL A 124 -1.73 5.55 7.65
C VAL A 124 -1.34 5.22 9.10
N TYR A 125 -0.05 5.12 9.40
CA TYR A 125 0.45 4.85 10.75
C TYR A 125 -0.11 5.83 11.79
N LYS A 126 -0.10 7.12 11.46
CA LYS A 126 -0.63 8.18 12.32
C LYS A 126 -2.12 7.99 12.58
N THR A 127 -2.92 7.63 11.57
CA THR A 127 -4.36 7.38 11.75
C THR A 127 -4.60 6.21 12.71
N LEU A 128 -3.84 5.12 12.52
CA LEU A 128 -4.00 3.87 13.27
C LEU A 128 -3.61 4.04 14.74
N PHE A 129 -2.52 4.76 15.03
CA PHE A 129 -1.93 4.77 16.37
C PHE A 129 -1.95 6.12 17.08
N ASP A 130 -2.41 7.18 16.41
CA ASP A 130 -2.36 8.57 16.91
C ASP A 130 -0.93 8.99 17.30
N LYS A 131 0.06 8.55 16.50
CA LYS A 131 1.48 8.78 16.70
C LYS A 131 2.12 9.24 15.41
N ASP A 132 3.09 10.16 15.49
CA ASP A 132 3.87 10.57 14.33
C ASP A 132 4.73 9.39 13.83
N GLY A 133 4.31 8.79 12.72
CA GLY A 133 4.97 7.63 12.11
C GLY A 133 6.38 7.93 11.60
N SER A 134 6.69 9.20 11.29
CA SER A 134 8.01 9.59 10.78
C SER A 134 9.14 9.46 11.83
N LYS A 135 8.77 9.46 13.11
CA LYS A 135 9.70 9.39 14.25
C LYS A 135 9.67 8.04 14.98
N ASN A 136 8.79 7.13 14.55
CA ASN A 136 8.57 5.88 15.27
C ASN A 136 9.25 4.71 14.55
N HIS A 137 10.25 4.09 15.22
CA HIS A 137 10.92 2.90 14.71
C HIS A 137 9.95 1.74 14.38
N ASN A 138 8.79 1.69 15.01
CA ASN A 138 7.76 0.67 14.79
C ASN A 138 7.06 0.79 13.43
N ILE A 139 7.17 1.92 12.73
CA ILE A 139 6.66 2.02 11.35
C ILE A 139 7.37 1.05 10.41
N ASN A 140 8.62 0.68 10.74
CA ASN A 140 9.41 -0.25 9.94
C ASN A 140 9.30 -1.72 10.42
N SER A 141 8.38 -2.04 11.34
CA SER A 141 8.13 -3.40 11.81
C SER A 141 7.34 -4.20 10.77
N VAL A 142 7.87 -5.36 10.38
CA VAL A 142 7.22 -6.27 9.44
C VAL A 142 5.98 -6.91 10.08
N GLU A 143 6.01 -7.15 11.39
CA GLU A 143 4.89 -7.70 12.15
C GLU A 143 3.70 -6.74 12.17
N ASN A 144 3.96 -5.44 12.37
CA ASN A 144 2.91 -4.43 12.29
C ASN A 144 2.32 -4.35 10.88
N TYR A 145 3.16 -4.35 9.84
CA TYR A 145 2.65 -4.35 8.47
C TYR A 145 1.85 -5.61 8.14
N HIS A 146 2.33 -6.80 8.54
CA HIS A 146 1.64 -8.07 8.34
C HIS A 146 0.25 -8.04 8.98
N HIS A 147 0.16 -7.61 10.25
CA HIS A 147 -1.12 -7.51 10.94
C HIS A 147 -2.07 -6.51 10.27
N TYR A 148 -1.56 -5.32 9.90
CA TYR A 148 -2.32 -4.33 9.15
C TYR A 148 -2.85 -4.88 7.82
N ASN A 149 -1.99 -5.51 7.04
CA ASN A 149 -2.32 -6.05 5.73
C ASN A 149 -3.37 -7.16 5.85
N PHE A 150 -3.23 -8.04 6.83
CA PHE A 150 -4.20 -9.10 7.12
C PHE A 150 -5.59 -8.51 7.44
N LEU A 151 -5.67 -7.51 8.32
CA LEU A 151 -6.94 -6.86 8.68
C LEU A 151 -7.62 -6.20 7.48
N LEU A 152 -6.87 -5.45 6.67
CA LEU A 152 -7.46 -4.80 5.50
C LEU A 152 -7.83 -5.81 4.42
N ARG A 153 -7.05 -6.89 4.26
CA ARG A 153 -7.38 -7.96 3.31
C ARG A 153 -8.71 -8.62 3.69
N ASP A 154 -8.92 -8.95 4.96
CA ASP A 154 -10.20 -9.49 5.47
C ASP A 154 -11.36 -8.53 5.20
N LEU A 155 -11.21 -7.25 5.56
CA LEU A 155 -12.25 -6.25 5.33
C LEU A 155 -12.53 -6.02 3.84
N SER A 156 -11.50 -6.05 3.00
CA SER A 156 -11.64 -5.80 1.56
C SER A 156 -12.51 -6.84 0.84
N GLN A 157 -12.64 -8.04 1.42
CA GLN A 157 -13.44 -9.14 0.86
C GLN A 157 -14.92 -9.05 1.24
N LYS A 158 -15.28 -8.20 2.20
CA LYS A 158 -16.66 -8.05 2.68
C LYS A 158 -17.47 -7.23 1.68
N PRO A 159 -18.66 -7.70 1.23
CA PRO A 159 -19.48 -6.98 0.27
C PRO A 159 -19.85 -5.56 0.69
N GLU A 160 -19.98 -5.32 2.00
CA GLU A 160 -20.34 -4.04 2.59
C GLU A 160 -19.26 -2.97 2.37
N THR A 161 -18.02 -3.36 2.06
CA THR A 161 -16.93 -2.43 1.73
C THR A 161 -17.23 -1.61 0.47
N ASN A 162 -18.07 -2.13 -0.45
CA ASN A 162 -18.42 -1.43 -1.69
C ASN A 162 -19.08 -0.06 -1.47
N ILE A 163 -19.67 0.19 -0.30
CA ILE A 163 -20.23 1.51 0.02
C ILE A 163 -19.15 2.61 0.07
N ILE A 164 -17.93 2.24 0.47
CA ILE A 164 -16.80 3.17 0.60
C ILE A 164 -16.39 3.68 -0.78
N GLN A 165 -16.41 2.82 -1.79
CA GLN A 165 -16.12 3.22 -3.17
C GLN A 165 -17.01 4.37 -3.64
N SER A 166 -18.32 4.28 -3.41
CA SER A 166 -19.28 5.32 -3.79
C SER A 166 -18.96 6.64 -3.09
N ILE A 167 -18.65 6.60 -1.79
CA ILE A 167 -18.28 7.79 -1.03
C ILE A 167 -16.99 8.43 -1.59
N LEU A 168 -15.97 7.63 -1.89
CA LEU A 168 -14.70 8.12 -2.43
C LEU A 168 -14.85 8.68 -3.86
N LYS A 169 -15.68 8.06 -4.70
CA LYS A 169 -16.04 8.57 -6.04
C LYS A 169 -16.73 9.93 -5.94
N ASP A 170 -17.74 10.07 -5.09
CA ASP A 170 -18.46 11.33 -4.87
C ASP A 170 -17.54 12.45 -4.35
N LYS A 171 -16.59 12.06 -3.49
CA LYS A 171 -15.56 12.93 -2.95
C LYS A 171 -14.35 13.12 -3.87
N LYS A 172 -14.41 12.65 -5.13
CA LYS A 172 -13.35 12.83 -6.14
C LYS A 172 -11.98 12.27 -5.73
N TYR A 173 -11.93 11.34 -4.77
CA TYR A 173 -10.70 10.66 -4.38
C TYR A 173 -10.26 9.57 -5.37
N THR A 174 -11.16 9.22 -6.29
CA THR A 174 -10.84 8.29 -7.36
C THR A 174 -11.64 8.67 -8.60
N LYS A 175 -10.97 8.69 -9.76
CA LYS A 175 -11.61 8.94 -11.06
C LYS A 175 -11.92 7.63 -11.78
N LYS A 176 -11.17 6.57 -11.49
CA LYS A 176 -11.33 5.21 -12.00
C LYS A 176 -11.76 4.29 -10.86
N GLU A 177 -12.10 3.05 -11.15
CA GLU A 177 -12.31 2.06 -10.10
C GLU A 177 -10.98 1.67 -9.47
N ILE A 178 -10.98 1.50 -8.16
CA ILE A 178 -9.84 1.02 -7.36
C ILE A 178 -10.25 -0.25 -6.63
N THR A 179 -9.28 -1.00 -6.13
CA THR A 179 -9.56 -2.18 -5.32
C THR A 179 -10.13 -1.77 -3.96
N ASN A 180 -10.98 -2.61 -3.36
CA ASN A 180 -11.45 -2.42 -1.99
C ASN A 180 -10.29 -2.23 -0.99
N MET A 181 -9.16 -2.90 -1.22
CA MET A 181 -7.93 -2.72 -0.45
C MET A 181 -7.40 -1.28 -0.54
N ARG A 182 -7.36 -0.70 -1.74
CA ARG A 182 -6.95 0.69 -1.97
C ARG A 182 -7.95 1.68 -1.40
N GLU A 183 -9.25 1.37 -1.39
CA GLU A 183 -10.28 2.21 -0.79
C GLU A 183 -10.09 2.37 0.71
N LEU A 184 -9.93 1.24 1.42
CA LEU A 184 -9.68 1.23 2.85
C LEU A 184 -8.40 2.03 3.19
N GLU A 185 -7.32 1.79 2.45
CA GLU A 185 -6.09 2.54 2.65
C GLU A 185 -6.26 4.04 2.37
N THR A 186 -6.99 4.42 1.30
CA THR A 186 -7.20 5.83 0.95
C THR A 186 -7.93 6.56 2.08
N VAL A 187 -8.94 5.92 2.68
CA VAL A 187 -9.62 6.46 3.85
C VAL A 187 -8.65 6.69 5.00
N LEU A 188 -7.76 5.75 5.29
CA LEU A 188 -6.79 5.90 6.39
C LEU A 188 -5.74 6.97 6.10
N PHE A 189 -5.26 7.07 4.85
CA PHE A 189 -4.23 8.02 4.46
C PHE A 189 -4.71 9.47 4.64
N TYR A 190 -5.91 9.79 4.14
CA TYR A 190 -6.47 11.15 4.17
C TYR A 190 -7.21 11.50 5.48
N SER A 191 -7.27 10.59 6.46
CA SER A 191 -8.01 10.79 7.72
C SER A 191 -7.37 11.75 8.72
N ASN A 192 -6.12 12.19 8.49
CA ASN A 192 -5.37 13.11 9.37
C ASN A 192 -5.09 14.47 8.73
N GLU A 193 -5.65 14.75 7.56
CA GLU A 193 -5.52 16.03 6.87
C GLU A 193 -6.56 17.05 7.34
#